data_AF-A0A7C7W6B7-F1
#
_entry.id   AF-A0A7C7W6B7-F1
#
_cell.length_a   1.000
_cell.length_b   1.000
_cell.length_c   1.000
_cell.angle_alpha   90.00
_cell.angle_beta   90.00
_cell.angle_gamma   90.00
#
_symmetry.space_group_name_H-M   'P 1'
#
loop_
_entity.id
_entity.type
_entity.pdbx_description
1 polymer ?
#
loop_
_entity_poly.entity_id
_entity_poly.type
_entity_poly.pdbx_seq_one_letter_code
_entity_poly.pdbx_strand_id
1 'polypeptide(L)'
;MEFFLKLGQVGQHLPMLMRASVVNLELLGALLVIGFLIGTLVALFQVYGGRVLSTGASVYEWVFRSIPALVLLFLFYYGPSHFGLDIQSFLAASLALG
;
A
#
# COMPACT_ATOMS: atom_id res chain seq x y z
N MET A 1 40.09 5.99 4.57
CA MET A 1 40.01 7.18 3.69
C MET A 1 38.96 7.00 2.59
N GLU A 2 38.88 5.85 1.91
CA GLU A 2 37.90 5.61 0.83
C GLU A 2 36.41 5.75 1.21
N PHE A 3 36.03 5.41 2.45
CA PHE A 3 34.65 5.56 2.92
C PHE A 3 34.14 7.00 2.87
N PHE A 4 34.97 7.97 3.30
CA PHE A 4 34.61 9.39 3.29
C PHE A 4 34.52 9.96 1.86
N LEU A 5 35.34 9.45 0.94
CA LEU A 5 35.26 9.80 -0.49
C LEU A 5 33.96 9.27 -1.12
N LYS A 6 33.54 8.05 -0.78
CA LYS A 6 32.24 7.50 -1.19
C LYS A 6 31.06 8.27 -0.61
N LEU A 7 31.16 8.76 0.63
CA LEU A 7 30.11 9.58 1.25
C LEU A 7 29.93 10.92 0.53
N GLY A 8 31.03 11.56 0.10
CA GLY A 8 30.99 12.77 -0.71
C GLY A 8 30.29 12.56 -2.07
N GLN A 9 30.41 11.36 -2.65
CA GLN A 9 29.71 10.99 -3.88
C GLN A 9 28.19 10.82 -3.68
N VAL A 10 27.69 10.58 -2.46
CA VAL A 10 26.23 10.52 -2.20
C VAL A 10 25.56 11.87 -2.43
N GLY A 11 26.28 12.97 -2.23
CA GLY A 11 25.77 14.33 -2.45
C GLY A 11 25.22 14.54 -3.85
N GLN A 12 25.79 13.87 -4.87
CA GLN A 12 25.31 13.97 -6.26
C GLN A 12 23.95 13.28 -6.47
N HIS A 13 23.57 12.35 -5.59
CA HIS A 13 22.29 11.63 -5.62
C HIS A 13 21.22 12.27 -4.72
N LEU A 14 21.57 13.31 -3.96
CA LEU A 14 20.65 14.00 -3.06
C LEU A 14 19.35 14.48 -3.74
N PRO A 15 19.37 15.03 -4.98
CA PRO A 15 18.14 15.41 -5.66
C PRO A 15 17.21 14.22 -5.97
N MET A 16 17.80 13.07 -6.33
CA MET A 16 17.04 11.84 -6.58
C MET A 16 16.41 11.31 -5.29
N LEU A 17 17.14 11.33 -4.17
CA LEU A 17 16.64 10.91 -2.86
C LEU A 17 15.51 11.82 -2.38
N MET A 18 15.63 13.14 -2.55
CA MET A 18 14.56 14.09 -2.25
C MET A 18 13.30 13.80 -3.08
N ARG A 19 13.45 13.53 -4.37
CA ARG A 19 12.34 13.16 -5.25
C ARG A 19 11.69 11.85 -4.80
N ALA A 20 12.47 10.84 -4.45
CA ALA A 20 11.94 9.56 -3.94
C ALA A 20 11.19 9.75 -2.61
N SER A 21 11.68 10.61 -1.71
CA SER A 21 10.97 10.96 -0.48
C SER A 21 9.62 11.61 -0.75
N VAL A 22 9.52 12.49 -1.75
CA VAL A 22 8.24 13.09 -2.14
C VAL A 22 7.27 12.01 -2.63
N VAL A 23 7.72 11.09 -3.49
CA VAL A 23 6.88 9.96 -3.96
C VAL A 23 6.42 9.08 -2.80
N ASN A 24 7.28 8.83 -1.80
CA ASN A 24 6.89 8.09 -0.59
C ASN A 24 5.82 8.83 0.22
N LEU A 25 5.89 10.16 0.31
CA LEU A 25 4.87 10.96 0.99
C LEU A 25 3.54 10.96 0.22
N GLU A 26 3.58 11.02 -1.10
CA GLU A 26 2.39 10.89 -1.97
C GLU A 26 1.74 9.52 -1.77
N LEU A 27 2.53 8.44 -1.79
CA LEU A 27 2.05 7.10 -1.56
C LEU A 27 1.49 6.95 -0.15
N LEU A 28 2.20 7.43 0.88
CA LEU A 28 1.73 7.43 2.26
C LEU A 28 0.37 8.13 2.39
N GLY A 29 0.22 9.30 1.75
CA GLY A 29 -1.04 10.02 1.71
C GLY A 29 -2.17 9.19 1.11
N ALA A 30 -1.92 8.54 -0.02
CA ALA A 30 -2.90 7.66 -0.67
C ALA A 30 -3.28 6.46 0.23
N LEU A 31 -2.29 5.79 0.83
CA LEU A 31 -2.50 4.67 1.74
C LEU A 31 -3.36 5.06 2.94
N LEU A 32 -3.04 6.20 3.58
CA LEU A 32 -3.81 6.68 4.72
C LEU A 32 -5.25 7.03 4.35
N VAL A 33 -5.47 7.69 3.21
CA VAL A 33 -6.82 8.07 2.78
C VAL A 33 -7.65 6.84 2.43
N ILE A 34 -7.11 5.92 1.63
CA ILE A 34 -7.83 4.72 1.20
C ILE A 34 -8.10 3.82 2.40
N GLY A 35 -7.08 3.55 3.22
CA GLY A 35 -7.21 2.71 4.40
C GLY A 35 -8.12 3.27 5.46
N PHE A 36 -8.12 4.59 5.65
CA PHE A 36 -9.08 5.23 6.54
C PHE A 36 -10.51 5.07 6.03
N LEU A 37 -10.77 5.30 4.74
CA LEU A 37 -12.11 5.17 4.18
C LEU A 37 -12.60 3.72 4.20
N ILE A 38 -11.81 2.78 3.69
CA ILE A 38 -12.16 1.35 3.65
C ILE A 38 -12.25 0.79 5.07
N GLY A 39 -11.26 1.07 5.92
CA GLY A 39 -11.23 0.62 7.31
C GLY A 39 -12.42 1.14 8.12
N THR A 40 -12.83 2.40 7.92
CA THR A 40 -14.02 2.96 8.56
C THR A 40 -15.29 2.26 8.09
N LEU A 41 -15.44 2.00 6.79
CA LEU A 41 -16.59 1.27 6.26
C LEU A 41 -16.67 -0.17 6.80
N VAL A 42 -15.53 -0.86 6.85
CA VAL A 42 -15.42 -2.21 7.44
C VAL A 42 -15.81 -2.17 8.92
N ALA A 43 -15.31 -1.20 9.69
CA ALA A 43 -15.65 -1.03 11.09
C ALA A 43 -17.15 -0.75 11.29
N LEU A 44 -17.76 0.07 10.44
CA LEU A 44 -19.21 0.32 10.48
C LEU A 44 -20.02 -0.95 10.22
N PHE A 45 -19.60 -1.80 9.27
CA PHE A 45 -20.25 -3.09 9.03
C PHE A 45 -20.06 -4.07 10.19
N GLN A 46 -18.90 -4.05 10.86
CA GLN A 46 -18.69 -4.87 12.06
C GLN A 46 -19.62 -4.48 13.22
N VAL A 47 -19.79 -3.17 13.45
CA VAL A 47 -20.59 -2.64 14.59
C VAL A 47 -22.09 -2.66 14.29
N TYR A 48 -22.51 -2.23 13.10
CA TYR A 48 -23.92 -1.97 12.78
C TYR A 48 -24.53 -2.93 11.74
N GLY A 49 -23.74 -3.76 11.06
CA GLY A 49 -24.21 -4.59 9.93
C GLY A 49 -24.97 -5.86 10.30
N GLY A 50 -25.19 -6.14 11.59
CA GLY A 50 -25.77 -7.41 12.05
C GLY A 50 -24.84 -8.61 11.81
N ARG A 51 -25.32 -9.84 12.08
CA ARG A 51 -24.45 -11.04 12.09
C ARG A 51 -23.74 -11.31 10.76
N VAL A 52 -24.44 -11.18 9.63
CA VAL A 52 -23.90 -11.53 8.31
C VAL A 52 -22.84 -10.54 7.86
N LEU A 53 -23.13 -9.24 7.83
CA LEU A 53 -22.17 -8.23 7.39
C LEU A 53 -21.01 -8.11 8.36
N SER A 54 -21.26 -8.23 9.67
CA SER A 54 -20.19 -8.20 10.68
C SER A 54 -19.22 -9.37 10.49
N THR A 55 -19.72 -10.58 10.25
CA THR A 55 -18.87 -11.74 9.97
C THR A 55 -18.09 -11.56 8.66
N GLY A 56 -18.73 -11.07 7.60
CA GLY A 56 -18.04 -10.78 6.33
C GLY A 56 -16.92 -9.75 6.49
N ALA A 57 -17.19 -8.67 7.22
CA ALA A 57 -16.20 -7.64 7.53
C ALA A 57 -15.05 -8.15 8.40
N SER A 58 -15.31 -9.02 9.37
CA SER A 58 -14.28 -9.68 10.17
C SER A 58 -13.44 -10.65 9.34
N VAL A 59 -14.04 -11.40 8.40
CA VAL A 59 -13.30 -12.28 7.48
C VAL A 59 -12.40 -11.46 6.56
N TYR A 60 -12.92 -10.36 5.99
CA TYR A 60 -12.13 -9.44 5.18
C TYR A 60 -10.89 -8.95 5.94
N GLU A 61 -11.10 -8.41 7.14
CA GLU A 61 -10.01 -7.91 7.98
C GLU A 61 -8.99 -9.01 8.31
N TRP A 62 -9.48 -10.20 8.70
CA TRP A 62 -8.65 -11.34 9.03
C TRP A 62 -7.77 -11.78 7.84
N VAL A 63 -8.33 -11.85 6.62
CA VAL A 63 -7.58 -12.22 5.42
C VAL A 63 -6.50 -11.18 5.11
N PHE A 64 -6.86 -9.91 5.01
CA PHE A 64 -5.91 -8.85 4.63
C PHE A 64 -4.81 -8.65 5.67
N ARG A 65 -5.09 -8.86 6.97
CA ARG A 65 -4.08 -8.80 8.04
C ARG A 65 -3.19 -10.04 8.11
N SER A 66 -3.66 -11.18 7.60
CA SER A 66 -2.90 -12.44 7.61
C SER A 66 -1.97 -12.60 6.40
N ILE A 67 -2.27 -11.94 5.29
CA ILE A 67 -1.45 -12.00 4.08
C ILE A 67 -0.30 -10.99 4.21
N PRO A 68 0.97 -11.39 3.94
CA PRO A 68 2.09 -10.46 3.91
C PRO A 68 1.86 -9.33 2.90
N ALA A 69 2.19 -8.08 3.27
CA ALA A 69 2.02 -6.91 2.42
C ALA A 69 2.64 -7.08 1.02
N LEU A 70 3.81 -7.72 0.93
CA LEU A 70 4.47 -7.99 -0.36
C LEU A 70 3.64 -8.92 -1.28
N VAL A 71 2.96 -9.90 -0.69
CA VAL A 71 2.08 -10.82 -1.44
C VAL A 71 0.84 -10.09 -1.94
N LEU A 72 0.23 -9.22 -1.12
CA LEU A 72 -0.88 -8.37 -1.55
C LEU A 72 -0.46 -7.45 -2.71
N LEU A 73 0.71 -6.82 -2.60
CA LEU A 73 1.29 -5.99 -3.67
C LEU A 73 1.45 -6.77 -4.98
N PHE A 74 1.98 -7.99 -4.93
CA PHE A 74 2.11 -8.84 -6.10
C PHE A 74 0.76 -9.28 -6.66
N LEU A 75 -0.20 -9.63 -5.81
CA LEU A 75 -1.53 -10.02 -6.25
C LEU A 75 -2.23 -8.86 -6.98
N PHE A 76 -2.14 -7.65 -6.46
CA PHE A 76 -2.79 -6.48 -7.04
C PHE A 76 -2.05 -5.93 -8.27
N TYR A 77 -0.73 -6.11 -8.36
CA TYR A 77 0.04 -5.66 -9.52
C TYR A 77 0.03 -6.69 -10.66
N TYR A 78 0.29 -7.97 -10.36
CA TYR A 78 0.41 -9.01 -11.40
C TYR A 78 -0.87 -9.80 -11.66
N GLY A 79 -1.80 -9.88 -10.68
CA GLY A 79 -3.05 -10.63 -10.84
C GLY A 79 -3.93 -10.09 -11.98
N PRO A 80 -4.22 -8.77 -12.03
CA PRO A 80 -5.05 -8.17 -13.08
C PRO A 80 -4.50 -8.33 -14.49
N SER A 81 -3.17 -8.35 -14.68
CA SER A 81 -2.55 -8.57 -15.99
C SER A 81 -2.88 -9.94 -16.58
N HIS A 82 -3.20 -10.95 -15.76
CA HIS A 82 -3.68 -12.25 -16.24
C HIS A 82 -5.04 -12.15 -16.98
N PHE A 83 -5.82 -11.11 -16.65
CA PHE A 83 -7.10 -10.81 -17.29
C PHE A 83 -6.98 -9.71 -18.37
N GLY A 84 -5.76 -9.32 -18.74
CA GLY A 84 -5.50 -8.26 -19.72
C GLY A 84 -5.62 -6.84 -19.19
N LEU A 85 -5.60 -6.65 -17.86
CA LEU A 85 -5.66 -5.33 -17.23
C LEU A 85 -4.30 -4.97 -16.61
N ASP A 86 -3.55 -4.08 -17.27
CA ASP A 86 -2.29 -3.59 -16.74
C ASP A 86 -2.52 -2.38 -15.83
N ILE A 87 -2.26 -2.58 -14.53
CA ILE A 87 -2.44 -1.55 -13.50
C ILE A 87 -1.10 -0.88 -13.19
N GLN A 88 -1.11 0.44 -13.04
CA GLN A 88 0.07 1.18 -12.63
C GLN A 88 0.52 0.80 -11.21
N SER A 89 1.84 0.69 -10.97
CA SER A 89 2.41 0.25 -9.69
C SER A 89 1.95 1.10 -8.50
N PHE A 90 1.80 2.42 -8.70
CA PHE A 90 1.30 3.31 -7.65
C PHE A 90 -0.14 2.98 -7.24
N LEU A 91 -1.03 2.74 -8.22
CA LEU A 91 -2.43 2.39 -7.97
C LEU A 91 -2.53 1.00 -7.31
N ALA A 92 -1.76 0.03 -7.79
CA ALA A 92 -1.71 -1.31 -7.20
C ALA A 92 -1.26 -1.26 -5.73
N ALA A 93 -0.19 -0.51 -5.42
CA ALA A 93 0.29 -0.32 -4.05
C ALA A 93 -0.76 0.37 -3.17
N SER A 94 -1.39 1.43 -3.71
CA SER A 94 -2.38 2.23 -2.99
C SER A 94 -3.63 1.43 -2.62
N LEU A 95 -4.10 0.55 -3.51
CA LEU A 95 -5.28 -0.30 -3.28
C LEU A 95 -4.97 -1.53 -2.43
N ALA A 96 -3.78 -2.10 -2.56
CA ALA A 96 -3.41 -3.31 -1.84
C ALA A 96 -3.08 -3.06 -0.37
N LEU A 97 -2.49 -1.90 -0.08
CA LEU A 97 -1.90 -1.59 1.22
C LEU A 97 -2.57 -0.43 1.94
N GLY A 98 -3.40 0.35 1.25
CA GLY A 98 -4.24 1.39 1.83
C GLY A 98 -5.47 0.74 2.41
#